data_AF-F8K2P0-F1
#
_entry.id   AF-F8K2P0-F1
#
_cell.length_a   1.000
_cell.length_b   1.000
_cell.length_c   1.000
_cell.angle_alpha   90.00
_cell.angle_beta   90.00
_cell.angle_gamma   90.00
#
_symmetry.space_group_name_H-M   'P 1'
#
loop_
_entity.id
_entity.type
_entity.pdbx_description
1 polymer ?
#
loop_
_entity_poly.entity_id
_entity_poly.type
_entity_poly.pdbx_seq_one_letter_code
_entity_poly.pdbx_strand_id
1 'polypeptide(L)'
;MAFRPIIAPTEELAWEKAHRTLERIRARKGAGPLTRRHPLTAPENAGSQRLLAVAAEGERHDRALWTPTAAETGGAGNSTALVGTPETVAQALLDYYDIGVEILSARGYDLLDDAIDFGRHVIPIVREEVAKRDAAGGRRAAAV
;
A
#
# COMPACT_ATOMS: atom_id res chain seq x y z
N MET A 1 4.23 7.98 -3.89
CA MET A 1 4.13 6.58 -3.40
C MET A 1 2.99 5.85 -4.10
N ALA A 2 3.18 4.60 -4.50
CA ALA A 2 2.11 3.73 -5.00
C ALA A 2 1.88 2.58 -4.01
N PHE A 3 0.60 2.26 -3.74
CA PHE A 3 0.21 1.20 -2.81
C PHE A 3 -1.17 0.64 -3.19
N ARG A 4 -1.55 -0.49 -2.56
CA ARG A 4 -2.88 -1.08 -2.68
C ARG A 4 -3.62 -0.97 -1.34
N PRO A 5 -4.72 -0.22 -1.23
CA PRO A 5 -5.46 -0.13 0.02
C PRO A 5 -6.17 -1.45 0.32
N ILE A 6 -6.09 -1.93 1.56
CA ILE A 6 -6.92 -2.99 2.10
C ILE A 6 -7.55 -2.44 3.38
N ILE A 7 -8.73 -1.82 3.22
CA ILE A 7 -9.47 -1.23 4.33
C ILE A 7 -10.68 -2.09 4.73
N ALA A 8 -11.01 -2.04 6.01
CA ALA A 8 -12.23 -2.60 6.59
C ALA A 8 -12.65 -1.79 7.84
N PRO A 9 -13.88 -1.96 8.37
CA PRO A 9 -14.35 -1.19 9.53
C PRO A 9 -13.58 -1.42 10.83
N THR A 10 -12.88 -2.54 10.98
CA THR A 10 -12.00 -2.83 12.13
C THR A 10 -10.65 -3.33 11.65
N GLU A 11 -9.63 -3.25 12.53
CA GLU A 11 -8.30 -3.77 12.25
C GLU A 11 -8.36 -5.27 11.93
N GLU A 12 -9.06 -6.05 12.75
CA GLU A 12 -9.18 -7.50 12.60
C GLU A 12 -9.73 -7.88 11.22
N LEU A 13 -10.79 -7.20 10.77
CA LEU A 13 -11.39 -7.43 9.46
C LEU A 13 -10.47 -7.01 8.31
N ALA A 14 -9.69 -5.95 8.49
CA ALA A 14 -8.74 -5.48 7.48
C ALA A 14 -7.60 -6.49 7.30
N TRP A 15 -7.05 -6.97 8.41
CA TRP A 15 -6.01 -8.00 8.40
C TRP A 15 -6.54 -9.34 7.88
N GLU A 16 -7.78 -9.73 8.21
CA GLU A 16 -8.40 -10.92 7.62
C GLU A 16 -8.55 -10.77 6.09
N LYS A 17 -9.04 -9.62 5.61
CA LYS A 17 -9.12 -9.29 4.17
C LYS A 17 -7.75 -9.34 3.50
N ALA A 18 -6.69 -8.88 4.18
CA ALA A 18 -5.32 -8.91 3.68
C ALA A 18 -4.80 -10.34 3.49
N HIS A 19 -4.89 -11.18 4.52
CA HIS A 19 -4.46 -12.58 4.44
C HIS A 19 -5.27 -13.37 3.40
N ARG A 20 -6.60 -13.18 3.35
CA ARG A 20 -7.44 -13.78 2.31
C ARG A 20 -7.01 -13.36 0.89
N THR A 21 -6.59 -12.11 0.72
CA THR A 21 -6.09 -11.60 -0.56
C THR A 21 -4.76 -12.25 -0.94
N LEU A 22 -3.85 -12.44 0.01
CA LEU A 22 -2.59 -13.15 -0.19
C LEU A 22 -2.81 -14.61 -0.57
N GLU A 23 -3.73 -15.31 0.10
CA GLU A 23 -4.08 -16.69 -0.24
C GLU A 23 -4.62 -16.80 -1.68
N ARG A 24 -5.44 -15.84 -2.11
CA ARG A 24 -5.91 -15.78 -3.51
C ARG A 24 -4.76 -15.57 -4.50
N ILE A 25 -3.77 -14.76 -4.15
CA ILE A 25 -2.58 -14.54 -4.99
C ILE A 25 -1.75 -15.83 -5.09
N ARG A 26 -1.50 -16.49 -3.96
CA ARG A 26 -0.79 -17.78 -3.89
C ARG A 26 -1.49 -18.86 -4.70
N ALA A 27 -2.80 -18.99 -4.54
CA ALA A 27 -3.61 -19.92 -5.33
C ALA A 27 -3.49 -19.65 -6.84
N ARG A 28 -3.57 -18.38 -7.26
CA ARG A 28 -3.41 -17.99 -8.66
C ARG A 28 -2.00 -18.31 -9.20
N LYS A 29 -0.97 -18.09 -8.40
CA LYS A 29 0.43 -18.41 -8.74
C LYS A 29 0.65 -19.91 -8.86
N GLY A 30 0.04 -20.72 -7.99
CA GLY A 30 0.06 -22.18 -8.07
C GLY A 30 -0.64 -22.73 -9.31
N ALA A 31 -1.67 -22.03 -9.81
CA ALA A 31 -2.39 -22.39 -11.03
C ALA A 31 -1.66 -21.99 -12.34
N GLY A 32 -0.59 -21.20 -12.26
CA GLY A 32 0.21 -20.81 -13.42
C GLY A 32 0.90 -19.43 -13.28
N PRO A 33 1.63 -18.98 -14.31
CA PRO A 33 2.37 -17.73 -14.25
C PRO A 33 1.44 -16.52 -14.04
N LEU A 34 1.69 -15.70 -13.01
CA LEU A 34 0.91 -14.48 -12.77
C LEU A 34 1.06 -13.45 -13.90
N THR A 35 2.19 -13.47 -14.60
CA THR A 35 2.47 -12.67 -15.78
C THR A 35 3.35 -13.47 -16.73
N ARG A 36 3.22 -13.20 -18.04
CA ARG A 36 4.11 -13.75 -19.08
C ARG A 36 5.16 -12.74 -19.54
N ARG A 37 5.10 -11.50 -19.05
CA ARG A 37 5.96 -10.40 -19.54
C ARG A 37 7.36 -10.44 -18.94
N HIS A 38 7.48 -10.80 -17.66
CA HIS A 38 8.75 -10.83 -16.94
C HIS A 38 8.76 -11.94 -15.89
N PRO A 39 9.93 -12.52 -15.56
CA PRO A 39 10.05 -13.49 -14.48
C PRO A 39 9.71 -12.85 -13.13
N LEU A 40 9.04 -13.61 -12.26
CA LEU A 40 8.71 -13.20 -10.88
C LEU A 40 9.88 -13.46 -9.91
N THR A 41 10.97 -14.05 -10.39
CA THR A 41 12.16 -14.40 -9.63
C THR A 41 13.33 -13.60 -10.17
N ALA A 42 14.17 -13.07 -9.27
CA ALA A 42 15.36 -12.29 -9.61
C ALA A 42 15.07 -11.10 -10.55
N PRO A 43 14.26 -10.11 -10.13
CA PRO A 43 14.04 -8.92 -10.93
C PRO A 43 15.35 -8.16 -11.15
N GLU A 44 15.58 -7.68 -12.37
CA GLU A 44 16.78 -6.89 -12.71
C GLU A 44 16.69 -5.44 -12.21
N ASN A 45 15.46 -4.94 -12.02
CA ASN A 45 15.27 -3.55 -11.62
C ASN A 45 15.53 -3.35 -10.13
N ALA A 46 16.31 -2.32 -9.80
CA ALA A 46 16.74 -2.04 -8.42
C ALA A 46 15.56 -1.73 -7.48
N GLY A 47 14.43 -1.22 -8.00
CA GLY A 47 13.23 -0.93 -7.20
C GLY A 47 12.61 -2.20 -6.62
N SER A 48 12.36 -3.21 -7.46
CA SER A 48 11.86 -4.51 -7.04
C SER A 48 12.87 -5.25 -6.15
N GLN A 49 14.18 -5.16 -6.44
CA GLN A 49 15.20 -5.75 -5.58
C GLN A 49 15.19 -5.17 -4.16
N ARG A 50 15.12 -3.83 -4.03
CA ARG A 50 14.98 -3.18 -2.72
C ARG A 50 13.68 -3.57 -2.02
N LEU A 51 12.57 -3.63 -2.75
CA LEU A 51 11.30 -4.04 -2.17
C LEU A 51 11.32 -5.49 -1.66
N LEU A 52 11.95 -6.40 -2.39
CA LEU A 52 12.12 -7.79 -1.95
C LEU A 52 13.06 -7.91 -0.74
N ALA A 53 14.11 -7.09 -0.68
CA ALA A 53 14.97 -7.02 0.50
C ALA A 53 14.19 -6.57 1.74
N VAL A 54 13.40 -5.48 1.61
CA VAL A 54 12.51 -5.02 2.69
C VAL A 54 11.52 -6.12 3.07
N ALA A 55 10.84 -6.76 2.13
CA ALA A 55 9.89 -7.84 2.40
C ALA A 55 10.52 -9.07 3.10
N ALA A 56 11.84 -9.27 2.98
CA ALA A 56 12.55 -10.34 3.67
C ALA A 56 12.85 -10.01 5.15
N GLU A 57 12.84 -8.72 5.52
CA GLU A 57 13.06 -8.27 6.91
C GLU A 57 11.81 -8.45 7.79
N GLY A 58 10.64 -8.56 7.18
CA GLY A 58 9.36 -8.77 7.88
C GLY A 58 8.16 -8.52 6.98
N GLU A 59 6.97 -8.82 7.47
CA GLU A 59 5.74 -8.61 6.70
C GLU A 59 5.17 -7.20 6.84
N ARG A 60 5.43 -6.53 7.97
CA ARG A 60 4.90 -5.21 8.32
C ARG A 60 6.04 -4.28 8.71
N HIS A 61 6.10 -3.11 8.08
CA HIS A 61 7.23 -2.18 8.24
C HIS A 61 6.86 -0.83 8.86
N ASP A 62 5.58 -0.48 8.91
CA ASP A 62 5.10 0.71 9.59
C ASP A 62 3.69 0.48 10.20
N ARG A 63 2.92 1.54 10.40
CA ARG A 63 1.53 1.47 10.87
C ARG A 63 0.64 0.56 10.04
N ALA A 64 0.82 0.50 8.72
CA ALA A 64 -0.09 -0.19 7.81
C ALA A 64 0.60 -0.90 6.62
N LEU A 65 1.87 -0.60 6.34
CA LEU A 65 2.62 -1.12 5.19
C LEU A 65 2.86 -2.61 5.36
N TRP A 66 2.25 -3.37 4.46
CA TRP A 66 2.29 -4.82 4.38
C TRP A 66 2.88 -5.27 3.04
N THR A 67 3.89 -6.14 3.09
CA THR A 67 4.76 -6.53 1.97
C THR A 67 4.69 -7.99 1.48
N PRO A 68 4.00 -8.96 2.11
CA PRO A 68 3.92 -10.34 1.60
C PRO A 68 3.45 -10.46 0.14
N THR A 69 2.56 -9.58 -0.31
CA THR A 69 2.10 -9.57 -1.70
C THR A 69 3.20 -9.16 -2.69
N ALA A 70 4.21 -8.41 -2.25
CA ALA A 70 5.40 -8.11 -3.04
C ALA A 70 6.31 -9.34 -3.13
N ALA A 71 6.51 -10.07 -2.03
CA ALA A 71 7.28 -11.32 -2.05
C ALA A 71 6.67 -12.34 -3.02
N GLU A 72 5.34 -12.46 -3.05
CA GLU A 72 4.67 -13.42 -3.95
C GLU A 72 4.77 -13.06 -5.43
N THR A 73 4.82 -11.75 -5.73
CA THR A 73 4.81 -11.23 -7.10
C THR A 73 6.20 -10.80 -7.61
N GLY A 74 7.27 -11.10 -6.87
CA GLY A 74 8.63 -10.73 -7.27
C GLY A 74 8.91 -9.21 -7.20
N GLY A 75 8.19 -8.50 -6.33
CA GLY A 75 8.25 -7.04 -6.23
C GLY A 75 7.76 -6.34 -7.50
N ALA A 76 6.95 -7.00 -8.33
CA ALA A 76 6.52 -6.46 -9.61
C ALA A 76 5.37 -5.45 -9.44
N GLY A 77 5.52 -4.27 -10.05
CA GLY A 77 4.48 -3.25 -10.09
C GLY A 77 4.06 -2.75 -8.70
N ASN A 78 2.79 -2.32 -8.58
CA ASN A 78 2.19 -1.92 -7.31
C ASN A 78 1.82 -3.19 -6.53
N SER A 79 2.71 -3.63 -5.64
CA SER A 79 2.62 -4.94 -4.97
C SER A 79 2.67 -4.86 -3.45
N THR A 80 2.83 -3.67 -2.87
CA THR A 80 2.68 -3.42 -1.43
C THR A 80 1.25 -3.00 -1.10
N ALA A 81 0.81 -3.27 0.12
CA ALA A 81 -0.50 -2.88 0.60
C ALA A 81 -0.41 -1.98 1.83
N LEU A 82 -1.40 -1.10 2.02
CA LEU A 82 -1.67 -0.46 3.30
C LEU A 82 -2.92 -1.11 3.89
N VAL A 83 -2.78 -1.73 5.06
CA VAL A 83 -3.82 -2.54 5.72
C VAL A 83 -4.24 -1.89 7.03
N GLY A 84 -5.54 -1.76 7.27
CA GLY A 84 -6.10 -1.28 8.54
C GLY A 84 -7.49 -0.67 8.39
N THR A 85 -7.96 0.03 9.42
CA THR A 85 -9.16 0.88 9.27
C THR A 85 -8.91 2.06 8.34
N PRO A 86 -9.97 2.76 7.85
CA PRO A 86 -9.79 3.99 7.09
C PRO A 86 -8.90 5.02 7.79
N GLU A 87 -9.02 5.14 9.11
CA GLU A 87 -8.23 6.03 9.95
C GLU A 87 -6.77 5.58 10.02
N THR A 88 -6.51 4.28 10.27
CA THR A 88 -5.14 3.74 10.29
C THR A 88 -4.43 3.96 8.96
N VAL A 89 -5.10 3.68 7.84
CA VAL A 89 -4.53 3.91 6.50
C VAL A 89 -4.35 5.40 6.25
N ALA A 90 -5.30 6.27 6.63
CA ALA A 90 -5.13 7.72 6.51
C ALA A 90 -3.93 8.22 7.30
N GLN A 91 -3.73 7.77 8.55
CA GLN A 91 -2.58 8.14 9.36
C GLN A 91 -1.25 7.67 8.75
N ALA A 92 -1.20 6.45 8.21
CA ALA A 92 -0.02 5.99 7.49
C ALA A 92 0.30 6.91 6.27
N LEU A 93 -0.71 7.31 5.50
CA LEU A 93 -0.53 8.24 4.38
C LEU A 93 -0.06 9.63 4.84
N LEU A 94 -0.51 10.08 6.00
CA LEU A 94 -0.07 11.34 6.59
C LEU A 94 1.39 11.26 7.07
N ASP A 95 1.86 10.11 7.61
CA ASP A 95 3.28 9.93 7.91
C ASP A 95 4.15 10.08 6.64
N TYR A 96 3.68 9.54 5.50
CA TYR A 96 4.36 9.70 4.22
C TYR A 96 4.32 11.15 3.71
N TYR A 97 3.19 11.83 3.88
CA TYR A 97 3.07 13.26 3.57
C TYR A 97 4.03 14.09 4.41
N ASP A 98 4.16 13.80 5.71
CA ASP A 98 5.02 14.53 6.65
C ASP A 98 6.52 14.40 6.30
N ILE A 99 6.92 13.34 5.56
CA ILE A 99 8.28 13.18 5.01
C ILE A 99 8.41 13.66 3.55
N GLY A 100 7.40 14.36 3.03
CA GLY A 100 7.44 15.02 1.71
C GLY A 100 6.85 14.22 0.54
N VAL A 101 6.08 13.15 0.80
CA VAL A 101 5.37 12.44 -0.27
C VAL A 101 4.09 13.17 -0.64
N GLU A 102 4.07 13.82 -1.80
CA GLU A 102 2.91 14.60 -2.26
C GLU A 102 1.99 13.83 -3.22
N ILE A 103 2.55 12.90 -3.99
CA ILE A 103 1.79 12.14 -5.01
C ILE A 103 1.54 10.73 -4.49
N LEU A 104 0.26 10.41 -4.26
CA LEU A 104 -0.20 9.11 -3.79
C LEU A 104 -1.01 8.42 -4.89
N SER A 105 -0.69 7.16 -5.19
CA SER A 105 -1.41 6.33 -6.17
C SER A 105 -1.96 5.07 -5.49
N ALA A 106 -3.27 5.04 -5.30
CA ALA A 106 -3.98 3.92 -4.71
C ALA A 106 -4.63 3.06 -5.80
N ARG A 107 -4.22 1.79 -5.91
CA ARG A 107 -4.86 0.81 -6.81
C ARG A 107 -5.28 -0.43 -6.02
N GLY A 108 -6.58 -0.62 -5.86
CA GLY A 108 -7.15 -1.77 -5.16
C GLY A 108 -6.84 -3.14 -5.76
N TYR A 109 -7.19 -4.18 -5.02
CA TYR A 109 -7.27 -5.57 -5.50
C TYR A 109 -8.60 -5.84 -6.21
N ASP A 110 -9.68 -5.26 -5.70
CA ASP A 110 -10.97 -5.14 -6.36
C ASP A 110 -11.10 -3.71 -6.90
N LEU A 111 -10.91 -3.52 -8.20
CA LEU A 111 -10.65 -2.20 -8.78
C LEU A 111 -11.76 -1.18 -8.51
N LEU A 112 -13.03 -1.60 -8.63
CA LEU A 112 -14.16 -0.69 -8.47
C LEU A 112 -14.50 -0.49 -7.00
N ASP A 113 -14.69 -1.59 -6.27
CA ASP A 113 -15.16 -1.54 -4.88
C ASP A 113 -14.11 -0.90 -3.97
N ASP A 114 -12.82 -1.27 -4.11
CA ASP A 114 -11.77 -0.64 -3.30
C ASP A 114 -11.60 0.85 -3.66
N ALA A 115 -11.87 1.28 -4.90
CA ALA A 115 -11.82 2.69 -5.27
C ALA A 115 -12.99 3.48 -4.65
N ILE A 116 -14.18 2.89 -4.63
CA ILE A 116 -15.37 3.46 -3.97
C ILE A 116 -15.10 3.60 -2.46
N ASP A 117 -14.67 2.53 -1.82
CA ASP A 117 -14.43 2.51 -0.37
C ASP A 117 -13.31 3.47 0.02
N PHE A 118 -12.18 3.45 -0.69
CA PHE A 118 -11.06 4.36 -0.44
C PHE A 118 -11.46 5.82 -0.63
N GLY A 119 -12.20 6.12 -1.71
CA GLY A 119 -12.71 7.45 -2.00
C GLY A 119 -13.73 7.95 -0.97
N ARG A 120 -14.56 7.05 -0.44
CA ARG A 120 -15.58 7.38 0.56
C ARG A 120 -15.01 7.54 1.96
N HIS A 121 -14.06 6.70 2.35
CA HIS A 121 -13.65 6.58 3.76
C HIS A 121 -12.25 7.12 4.08
N VAL A 122 -11.30 7.11 3.13
CA VAL A 122 -9.91 7.51 3.42
C VAL A 122 -9.59 8.92 2.91
N ILE A 123 -9.97 9.22 1.66
CA ILE A 123 -9.65 10.52 1.03
C ILE A 123 -10.14 11.73 1.85
N PRO A 124 -11.38 11.74 2.40
CA PRO A 124 -11.83 12.87 3.20
C PRO A 124 -10.97 13.12 4.44
N ILE A 125 -10.58 12.06 5.16
CA ILE A 125 -9.73 12.14 6.37
C ILE A 125 -8.37 12.74 6.00
N VAL A 126 -7.71 12.21 4.98
CA VAL A 126 -6.39 12.70 4.55
C VAL A 126 -6.45 14.17 4.14
N ARG A 127 -7.48 14.58 3.39
CA ARG A 127 -7.63 15.98 2.95
C ARG A 127 -7.84 16.93 4.11
N GLU A 128 -8.69 16.56 5.06
CA GLU A 128 -8.94 17.37 6.26
C GLU A 128 -7.64 17.54 7.08
N GLU A 129 -6.92 16.45 7.30
CA GLU A 129 -5.70 16.43 8.10
C GLU A 129 -4.50 17.13 7.44
N VAL A 130 -4.40 17.06 6.11
CA VAL A 130 -3.43 17.87 5.34
C VAL A 130 -3.77 19.36 5.46
N ALA A 131 -5.04 19.74 5.29
CA ALA A 131 -5.44 21.15 5.42
C ALA A 131 -5.12 21.72 6.81
N LYS A 132 -5.29 20.93 7.88
CA LYS A 132 -4.89 21.31 9.25
C LYS A 132 -3.38 21.53 9.36
N ARG A 133 -2.56 20.61 8.82
CA ARG A 133 -1.09 20.72 8.82
C ARG A 133 -0.59 21.95 8.06
N ASP A 134 -1.17 22.20 6.89
CA ASP A 134 -0.84 23.35 6.06
C ASP A 134 -1.19 24.67 6.75
N ALA A 135 -2.38 24.75 7.40
CA ALA A 135 -2.80 25.92 8.16
C ALA A 135 -1.94 26.19 9.40
N ALA A 136 -1.44 25.12 10.06
CA ALA A 136 -0.55 25.22 11.21
C ALA A 136 0.89 25.65 10.85
N GLY A 137 1.18 25.95 9.57
CA GLY A 137 2.51 26.33 9.12
C GLY A 137 3.48 25.13 9.01
N GLY A 138 2.94 23.91 8.94
CA GLY A 138 3.70 22.65 8.84
C GLY A 138 4.53 22.48 7.57
N ARG A 139 4.47 23.42 6.61
CA ARG A 139 5.42 23.46 5.50
C ARG A 139 6.79 23.93 6.03
N ARG A 140 7.60 22.98 6.50
CA ARG A 140 9.06 23.14 6.35
C ARG A 140 9.31 23.34 4.87
N ALA A 141 9.90 24.49 4.56
CA ALA A 141 10.21 24.94 3.21
C ALA A 141 10.60 23.78 2.30
N ALA A 142 9.92 23.69 1.15
CA ALA A 142 10.39 22.91 0.02
C ALA A 142 11.88 23.23 -0.16
N ALA A 143 12.72 22.22 -0.01
CA ALA A 143 14.12 22.31 -0.38
C ALA A 143 14.17 22.61 -1.88
N VAL A 144 14.59 23.83 -2.20
CA VAL A 144 14.99 24.28 -3.54
C VAL A 144 16.38 23.74 -3.83
#